data_AF-A0A6B3ESH8-F1
#
_entry.id   AF-A0A6B3ESH8-F1
#
_cell.length_a   1.000
_cell.length_b   1.000
_cell.length_c   1.000
_cell.angle_alpha   90.00
_cell.angle_beta   90.00
_cell.angle_gamma   90.00
#
_symmetry.space_group_name_H-M   'P 1'
#
loop_
_entity.id
_entity.type
_entity.pdbx_description
1 polymer ?
#
loop_
_entity_poly.entity_id
_entity_poly.type
_entity_poly.pdbx_seq_one_letter_code
_entity_poly.pdbx_strand_id
1 'polypeptide(L)' 'LGSLCVGAARLMDAGGVKQTMVAMAEGALFVMAISDGSLLGVHAAADCDMSVVAYHMALFVGRAGHVL' A
#
# COMPACT_ATOMS: atom_id res chain seq x y z
N LEU A 1 8.07 3.01 -6.91
CA LEU A 1 7.82 2.79 -5.47
C LEU A 1 8.01 1.33 -5.07
N GLY A 2 7.25 0.40 -5.66
CA GLY A 2 7.30 -1.02 -5.30
C GLY A 2 8.72 -1.63 -5.36
N SER A 3 9.42 -1.49 -6.49
CA SER A 3 10.78 -2.03 -6.64
C SER A 3 11.79 -1.42 -5.66
N LEU A 4 11.72 -0.11 -5.40
CA LEU A 4 12.59 0.57 -4.44
C LEU A 4 12.34 0.09 -3.01
N CYS A 5 11.09 0.04 -2.57
CA CYS A 5 10.74 -0.41 -1.22
C CYS A 5 11.08 -1.90 -1.03
N VAL A 6 10.86 -2.74 -2.04
CA VAL A 6 11.25 -4.16 -2.02
C VAL A 6 12.77 -4.29 -1.95
N GLY A 7 13.52 -3.51 -2.72
CA GLY A 7 14.98 -3.48 -2.66
C GLY A 7 15.50 -3.05 -1.28
N ALA A 8 14.92 -1.99 -0.71
CA ALA A 8 15.27 -1.51 0.63
C ALA A 8 14.99 -2.57 1.69
N ALA A 9 13.83 -3.23 1.65
CA ALA A 9 13.49 -4.26 2.62
C ALA A 9 14.43 -5.48 2.56
N ARG A 10 14.89 -5.85 1.35
CA ARG A 10 15.93 -6.88 1.16
C ARG A 10 17.28 -6.45 1.72
N LEU A 11 17.71 -5.22 1.43
CA LEU A 11 18.97 -4.68 1.92
C LEU A 11 19.00 -4.62 3.46
N MET A 12 17.85 -4.31 4.06
CA MET A 12 17.70 -4.13 5.52
C MET A 12 17.35 -5.43 6.26
N ASP A 13 17.18 -6.55 5.56
CA ASP A 13 16.65 -7.81 6.12
C ASP A 13 15.35 -7.63 6.93
N ALA A 14 14.46 -6.73 6.46
CA ALA A 14 13.27 -6.30 7.19
C ALA A 14 12.00 -7.09 6.83
N GLY A 15 12.12 -8.14 6.01
CA GLY A 15 11.00 -8.92 5.50
C GLY A 15 10.23 -8.26 4.35
N GLY A 16 8.98 -8.68 4.12
CA GLY A 16 8.15 -8.17 3.03
C GLY A 16 7.55 -6.79 3.29
N VAL A 17 7.50 -5.94 2.25
CA VAL A 17 6.84 -4.63 2.33
C VAL A 17 5.34 -4.82 2.46
N LYS A 18 4.77 -4.41 3.61
CA LYS A 18 3.33 -4.48 3.85
C LYS A 18 2.57 -3.33 3.18
N GLN A 19 3.11 -2.13 3.24
CA GLN A 19 2.53 -0.91 2.66
C GLN A 19 3.58 0.19 2.50
N THR A 20 3.33 1.12 1.61
CA THR A 20 4.05 2.40 1.53
C THR A 20 3.05 3.54 1.66
N MET A 21 3.36 4.54 2.49
CA MET A 21 2.52 5.73 2.70
C MET A 21 3.34 6.99 2.40
N VAL A 22 2.78 7.89 1.59
CA VAL A 22 3.33 9.22 1.31
C VAL A 22 2.37 10.24 1.90
N ALA A 23 2.78 10.89 2.99
CA ALA A 23 2.02 11.98 3.60
C ALA A 23 2.29 13.30 2.85
N MET A 24 1.24 14.05 2.57
CA MET A 24 1.25 15.32 1.84
C MET A 24 0.43 16.35 2.62
N ALA A 25 0.55 17.63 2.27
CA ALA A 25 -0.14 18.71 2.98
C ALA A 25 -1.68 18.55 2.96
N GLU A 26 -2.23 18.03 1.87
CA GLU A 26 -3.69 17.89 1.69
C GLU A 26 -4.17 16.43 1.66
N GLY A 27 -3.37 15.50 2.15
CA GLY A 27 -3.78 14.10 2.19
C GLY A 27 -2.62 13.12 2.21
N ALA A 28 -2.91 11.88 1.81
CA ALA A 28 -1.93 10.81 1.75
C ALA A 28 -2.17 9.89 0.54
N LEU A 29 -1.08 9.38 -0.01
CA LEU A 29 -1.10 8.29 -1.00
C LEU A 29 -0.62 7.01 -0.33
N PHE A 30 -1.45 5.97 -0.39
CA PHE A 30 -1.14 4.63 0.07
C PHE A 30 -0.88 3.72 -1.13
N VAL A 31 0.17 2.91 -1.06
CA VAL A 31 0.52 1.92 -2.10
C VAL A 31 0.74 0.55 -1.45
N MET A 32 0.02 -0.46 -1.93
CA MET A 32 0.15 -1.85 -1.47
C MET A 32 0.38 -2.80 -2.65
N ALA A 33 1.18 -3.85 -2.42
CA ALA A 33 1.30 -4.95 -3.37
C ALA A 33 0.09 -5.88 -3.25
N ILE A 34 -0.42 -6.37 -4.39
CA ILE A 34 -1.57 -7.29 -4.44
C ILE A 34 -1.12 -8.71 -4.83
N SER A 35 -0.88 -8.95 -6.12
CA SER A 35 -0.46 -10.21 -6.74
C SER A 35 0.30 -9.89 -8.04
N ASP A 36 1.15 -10.81 -8.49
CA ASP A 36 1.86 -10.78 -9.79
C ASP A 36 2.44 -9.41 -10.20
N GLY A 37 3.12 -8.73 -9.26
CA GLY A 37 3.74 -7.42 -9.51
C GLY A 37 2.76 -6.24 -9.60
N SER A 38 1.45 -6.47 -9.45
CA SER A 38 0.43 -5.42 -9.42
C SER A 38 0.40 -4.65 -8.11
N LEU A 39 0.02 -3.37 -8.19
CA LEU A 39 -0.05 -2.45 -7.06
C LEU A 39 -1.44 -1.81 -6.96
N LEU A 40 -1.96 -1.69 -5.73
CA LEU A 40 -3.11 -0.85 -5.40
C LEU A 40 -2.60 0.52 -4.94
N GLY A 41 -3.07 1.59 -5.57
CA GLY A 41 -2.84 2.98 -5.14
C GLY A 41 -4.13 3.62 -4.63
N VAL A 42 -4.10 4.25 -3.46
CA VAL A 42 -5.25 4.98 -2.89
C VAL A 42 -4.83 6.36 -2.45
N HIS A 43 -5.50 7.38 -2.99
CA HIS A 43 -5.37 8.76 -2.57
C HIS A 43 -6.49 9.10 -1.57
N ALA A 44 -6.12 9.53 -0.38
CA ALA A 44 -7.02 9.95 0.68
C ALA A 44 -6.82 11.45 0.96
N ALA A 45 -7.91 12.21 1.04
CA ALA A 45 -7.87 13.60 1.46
C ALA A 45 -7.53 13.71 2.96
N ALA A 46 -7.08 14.89 3.39
CA ALA A 46 -6.64 15.13 4.77
C ALA A 46 -7.74 14.92 5.83
N ASP A 47 -9.01 15.03 5.45
CA ASP A 47 -10.18 14.84 6.32
C ASP A 47 -10.70 13.39 6.37
N CYS A 48 -10.08 12.47 5.62
CA CYS A 48 -10.47 11.07 5.61
C CYS A 48 -10.03 10.33 6.89
N ASP A 49 -10.87 9.42 7.37
CA ASP A 49 -10.48 8.45 8.39
C ASP A 49 -9.51 7.42 7.79
N MET A 50 -8.23 7.56 8.11
CA MET A 50 -7.16 6.68 7.62
C MET A 50 -7.35 5.22 8.05
N SER A 51 -8.02 4.97 9.18
CA SER A 51 -8.31 3.61 9.66
C SER A 51 -9.30 2.91 8.74
N VAL A 52 -10.33 3.65 8.30
CA VAL A 52 -11.34 3.16 7.35
C VAL A 52 -10.73 2.91 5.97
N VAL A 53 -9.86 3.81 5.51
CA VAL A 53 -9.12 3.65 4.24
C VAL A 53 -8.26 2.39 4.30
N ALA A 54 -7.43 2.23 5.33
CA ALA A 54 -6.57 1.06 5.49
C ALA A 54 -7.37 -0.25 5.57
N TYR A 55 -8.50 -0.26 6.28
CA TYR A 55 -9.37 -1.42 6.38
C TYR A 55 -9.91 -1.87 5.01
N HIS A 56 -10.46 -0.92 4.23
CA HIS A 56 -11.00 -1.23 2.91
C HIS A 56 -9.91 -1.63 1.92
N MET A 57 -8.71 -1.06 2.02
CA MET A 57 -7.55 -1.48 1.24
C MET A 57 -7.17 -2.93 1.52
N ALA A 58 -7.07 -3.32 2.79
CA ALA A 58 -6.75 -4.70 3.17
C ALA A 58 -7.82 -5.69 2.67
N LEU A 59 -9.11 -5.33 2.80
CA LEU A 59 -10.20 -6.12 2.25
C LEU A 59 -10.12 -6.25 0.72
N PHE A 60 -9.80 -5.16 0.02
CA PHE A 60 -9.66 -5.17 -1.43
C PHE A 60 -8.52 -6.09 -1.87
N VAL A 61 -7.34 -5.96 -1.26
CA VAL A 61 -6.18 -6.80 -1.58
C VAL A 61 -6.51 -8.28 -1.35
N GLY A 62 -7.14 -8.61 -0.23
CA GLY A 62 -7.53 -10.00 0.08
C GLY A 62 -8.53 -10.60 -0.91
N ARG A 63 -9.40 -9.79 -1.52
CA ARG A 63 -10.36 -10.24 -2.55
C ARG A 63 -9.77 -10.26 -3.95
N ALA A 64 -9.05 -9.20 -4.34
CA ALA A 64 -8.45 -9.06 -5.66
C ALA A 64 -7.32 -10.07 -5.88
N GLY A 65 -6.57 -10.43 -4.84
CA GLY A 65 -5.53 -11.46 -4.91
C GLY A 65 -6.04 -12.87 -5.21
N HIS A 66 -7.36 -13.12 -5.18
CA HIS A 66 -7.94 -14.39 -5.63
C HIS A 66 -8.25 -14.43 -7.13
N VAL A 67 -8.22 -13.28 -7.81
CA VAL A 67 -8.63 -13.12 -9.23
C VAL A 67 -7.43 -12.82 -10.13
N LEU A 68 -6.28 -12.44 -9.55
CA LEU A 68 -5.02 -12.09 -10.21
C LEU A 68 -3.96 -13.17 -9.97
#